data_AF-A0A382P5F9-F1
#
_entry.id   AF-A0A382P5F9-F1
#
_cell.length_a   1.000
_cell.length_b   1.000
_cell.length_c   1.000
_cell.angle_alpha   90.00
_cell.angle_beta   90.00
_cell.angle_gamma   90.00
#
_symmetry.space_group_name_H-M   'P 1'
#
loop_
_entity.id
_entity.type
_entity.pdbx_description
1 polymer ?
#
loop_
_entity_poly.entity_id
_entity_poly.type
_entity_poly.pdbx_seq_one_letter_code
_entity_poly.pdbx_strand_id
1 'polypeptide(L)'
;VRNLPPIENCQLESLRVKIFEIMDVIEKNKLLMNELAAGSPQLAEQVNALDWDELQTALEECIFKKDQFGLPEEYGPASYFPLIPENPEQEKLYGQAFVHGEKLIRAGKTAAFTVAGGQGTRLGYDGPKGTLAVSPIKGKPLFQLFAEQILGISEKYEVVTPWYVMCSPLNLEATVSHFEENVYYGLSRENIKFFAQGVMP
;
A
#
# COMPACT_ATOMS: atom_id res chain seq x y z
N VAL A 1 15.08 55.37 -8.91
CA VAL A 1 15.73 54.36 -8.05
C VAL A 1 14.85 54.18 -6.82
N ARG A 2 13.90 53.23 -6.84
CA ARG A 2 13.12 52.85 -5.65
C ARG A 2 13.49 51.42 -5.34
N ASN A 3 14.18 51.27 -4.21
CA ASN A 3 14.69 50.01 -3.68
C ASN A 3 13.54 49.11 -3.25
N LEU A 4 13.55 47.87 -3.74
CA LEU A 4 12.77 46.75 -3.21
C LEU A 4 13.38 46.28 -1.87
N PRO A 5 12.59 45.76 -0.92
CA PRO A 5 13.10 45.32 0.38
C PRO A 5 13.79 43.94 0.29
N PRO A 6 14.72 43.62 1.21
CA PRO A 6 15.45 42.35 1.23
C PRO A 6 14.60 41.26 1.88
N ILE A 7 13.83 40.51 1.09
CA ILE A 7 13.00 39.41 1.61
C ILE A 7 13.68 38.03 1.46
N GLU A 8 14.76 37.91 0.70
CA GLU A 8 15.39 36.60 0.42
C GLU A 8 16.30 36.06 1.56
N ASN A 9 16.94 36.91 2.37
CA ASN A 9 17.97 36.44 3.31
C ASN A 9 17.44 35.69 4.56
N CYS A 10 16.30 36.11 5.12
CA CYS A 10 15.77 35.52 6.36
C CYS A 10 15.15 34.13 6.13
N GLN A 11 14.53 33.90 4.96
CA GLN A 11 14.03 32.59 4.56
C GLN A 11 15.18 31.62 4.24
N LEU A 12 16.26 32.11 3.63
CA LEU A 12 17.46 31.32 3.35
C LEU A 12 18.21 30.91 4.62
N GLU A 13 18.31 31.78 5.63
CA GLU A 13 18.90 31.43 6.94
C GLU A 13 18.04 30.41 7.70
N SER A 14 16.71 30.58 7.70
CA SER A 14 15.79 29.63 8.32
C SER A 14 15.84 28.24 7.65
N LEU A 15 15.91 28.19 6.31
CA LEU A 15 16.11 26.95 5.57
C LEU A 15 17.46 26.29 5.91
N ARG A 16 18.54 27.08 5.97
CA ARG A 16 19.89 26.57 6.28
C ARG A 16 19.97 25.98 7.69
N VAL A 17 19.33 26.61 8.68
CA VAL A 17 19.28 26.08 10.05
C VAL A 17 18.51 24.76 10.10
N LYS A 18 17.35 24.66 9.42
CA LYS A 18 16.58 23.42 9.35
C LYS A 18 17.31 22.29 8.63
N ILE A 19 17.99 22.57 7.53
CA ILE A 19 18.81 21.59 6.80
C ILE A 19 19.96 21.08 7.67
N PHE A 20 20.62 21.99 8.40
CA PHE A 20 21.69 21.63 9.32
C PHE A 20 21.20 20.75 10.48
N GLU A 21 20.04 21.06 11.05
CA GLU A 21 19.39 20.23 12.08
C GLU A 21 19.01 18.83 11.56
N ILE A 22 18.51 18.72 10.33
CA ILE A 22 18.16 17.42 9.71
C ILE A 22 19.39 16.53 9.52
N MET A 23 20.44 17.08 8.90
CA MET A 23 21.68 16.35 8.64
C MET A 23 22.33 15.90 9.96
N ASP A 24 22.31 16.76 10.97
CA ASP A 24 22.84 16.46 12.31
C ASP A 24 22.06 15.33 12.99
N VAL A 25 20.72 15.28 12.87
CA VAL A 25 19.90 14.19 13.43
C VAL A 25 20.16 12.86 12.73
N ILE A 26 20.20 12.84 11.40
CA ILE A 26 20.47 11.62 10.62
C ILE A 26 21.86 11.08 10.91
N GLU A 27 22.90 11.92 10.88
CA GLU A 27 24.27 11.49 11.14
C GLU A 27 24.45 10.97 12.57
N LYS A 28 23.88 11.66 13.58
CA LYS A 28 23.92 11.20 14.98
C LYS A 28 23.23 9.85 15.16
N ASN A 29 22.05 9.67 14.59
CA ASN A 29 21.31 8.41 14.69
C ASN A 29 22.04 7.29 13.94
N LYS A 30 22.63 7.57 12.80
CA LYS A 30 23.44 6.60 12.04
C LYS A 30 24.65 6.12 12.85
N LEU A 31 25.38 7.03 13.50
CA LEU A 31 26.51 6.68 14.35
C LEU A 31 26.06 5.85 15.56
N LEU A 32 25.02 6.29 16.27
CA LEU A 32 24.49 5.58 17.43
C LEU A 32 23.99 4.17 17.08
N MET A 33 23.24 4.03 16.00
CA MET A 33 22.72 2.73 15.58
C MET A 33 23.84 1.77 15.17
N ASN A 34 24.90 2.27 14.53
CA ASN A 34 26.08 1.46 14.22
C ASN A 34 26.83 1.00 15.47
N GLU A 35 26.92 1.85 16.51
CA GLU A 35 27.52 1.48 17.79
C GLU A 35 26.68 0.39 18.50
N LEU A 36 25.36 0.57 18.57
CA LEU A 36 24.45 -0.41 19.16
C LEU A 36 24.44 -1.74 18.39
N ALA A 37 24.52 -1.67 17.06
CA ALA A 37 24.56 -2.84 16.18
C ALA A 37 25.83 -3.68 16.36
N ALA A 38 26.94 -3.10 16.84
CA ALA A 38 28.19 -3.83 17.05
C ALA A 38 28.04 -5.02 18.03
N GLY A 39 27.07 -4.94 18.96
CA GLY A 39 26.77 -6.00 19.92
C GLY A 39 25.64 -6.96 19.50
N SER A 40 24.99 -6.75 18.36
CA SER A 40 23.82 -7.54 17.92
C SER A 40 23.82 -7.77 16.41
N PRO A 41 24.09 -9.01 15.95
CA PRO A 41 24.08 -9.34 14.53
C PRO A 41 22.74 -9.04 13.83
N GLN A 42 21.62 -9.26 14.53
CA GLN A 42 20.29 -8.98 13.99
C GLN A 42 20.06 -7.48 13.79
N LEU A 43 20.51 -6.66 14.74
CA LEU A 43 20.40 -5.21 14.62
C LEU A 43 21.33 -4.70 13.51
N ALA A 44 22.52 -5.28 13.36
CA ALA A 44 23.44 -4.93 12.28
C ALA A 44 22.83 -5.18 10.89
N GLU A 45 22.14 -6.31 10.69
CA GLU A 45 21.40 -6.56 9.46
C GLU A 45 20.30 -5.52 9.21
N GLN A 46 19.52 -5.19 10.25
CA GLN A 46 18.47 -4.16 10.15
C GLN A 46 19.05 -2.78 9.79
N VAL A 47 20.12 -2.35 10.45
CA VAL A 47 20.78 -1.06 10.21
C VAL A 47 21.39 -0.98 8.81
N ASN A 48 21.96 -2.09 8.31
CA ASN A 48 22.50 -2.16 6.96
C ASN A 48 21.41 -2.15 5.87
N ALA A 49 20.20 -2.62 6.20
CA ALA A 49 19.06 -2.62 5.28
C ALA A 49 18.37 -1.24 5.19
N LEU A 50 18.67 -0.30 6.10
CA LEU A 50 18.09 1.04 6.07
C LEU A 50 18.66 1.89 4.93
N ASP A 51 17.76 2.48 4.15
CA ASP A 51 18.09 3.56 3.25
C ASP A 51 18.07 4.89 4.01
N TRP A 52 19.27 5.34 4.41
CA TRP A 52 19.44 6.58 5.16
C TRP A 52 19.13 7.82 4.33
N ASP A 53 19.29 7.75 3.01
CA ASP A 53 19.02 8.86 2.10
C ASP A 53 17.50 9.01 1.89
N GLU A 54 16.78 7.88 1.78
CA GLU A 54 15.31 7.86 1.79
C GLU A 54 14.76 8.40 3.12
N LEU A 55 15.31 7.99 4.26
CA LEU A 55 14.89 8.47 5.57
C LEU A 55 15.13 9.97 5.74
N GLN A 56 16.29 10.48 5.30
CA GLN A 56 16.57 11.92 5.31
C GLN A 56 15.54 12.69 4.49
N THR A 57 15.24 12.21 3.28
CA THR A 57 14.23 12.80 2.39
C THR A 57 12.85 12.80 3.07
N ALA A 58 12.43 11.67 3.63
CA ALA A 58 11.15 11.51 4.29
C ALA A 58 11.00 12.44 5.51
N LEU A 59 12.05 12.60 6.31
CA LEU A 59 12.06 13.55 7.44
C LEU A 59 11.90 14.99 6.94
N GLU A 60 12.67 15.38 5.93
CA GLU A 60 12.62 16.73 5.39
C GLU A 60 11.22 17.07 4.88
N GLU A 61 10.60 16.19 4.10
CA GLU A 61 9.27 16.40 3.52
C GLU A 61 8.15 16.33 4.57
N CYS A 62 8.12 15.27 5.39
CA CYS A 62 6.99 14.98 6.27
C CYS A 62 7.00 15.75 7.60
N ILE A 63 8.19 16.14 8.10
CA ILE A 63 8.34 16.77 9.42
C ILE A 63 8.71 18.24 9.27
N PHE A 64 9.74 18.56 8.48
CA PHE A 64 10.32 19.90 8.47
C PHE A 64 9.68 20.86 7.43
N LYS A 65 9.15 20.31 6.33
CA LYS A 65 8.44 21.04 5.25
C LYS A 65 6.92 20.83 5.25
N LYS A 66 6.36 20.21 6.29
CA LYS A 66 4.95 19.81 6.39
C LYS A 66 3.94 20.91 6.01
N ASP A 67 4.24 22.17 6.33
CA ASP A 67 3.33 23.30 6.10
C ASP A 67 3.43 23.92 4.69
N GLN A 68 4.30 23.41 3.81
CA GLN A 68 4.45 23.93 2.44
C GLN A 68 3.39 23.37 1.46
N PHE A 69 2.69 22.31 1.83
CA PHE A 69 1.63 21.70 1.03
C PHE A 69 0.25 22.00 1.63
N GLY A 70 -0.31 23.15 1.27
CA GLY A 70 -1.71 23.47 1.54
C GLY A 70 -2.65 22.77 0.57
N LEU A 71 -3.94 22.72 0.91
CA LEU A 71 -4.96 22.37 -0.08
C LEU A 71 -4.91 23.39 -1.24
N PRO A 72 -5.09 22.96 -2.49
CA PRO A 72 -5.19 23.89 -3.62
C PRO A 72 -6.30 24.92 -3.39
N GLU A 73 -6.16 26.12 -3.95
CA GLU A 73 -7.17 27.20 -3.83
C GLU A 73 -8.56 26.73 -4.30
N GLU A 74 -8.58 25.87 -5.32
CA GLU A 74 -9.76 25.12 -5.73
C GLU A 74 -9.67 23.67 -5.22
N TYR A 75 -10.40 23.39 -4.15
CA TYR A 75 -10.60 22.04 -3.62
C TYR A 75 -12.11 21.76 -3.53
N GLY A 76 -12.53 20.59 -3.99
CA GLY A 76 -13.93 20.18 -4.03
C GLY A 76 -14.08 18.67 -4.14
N PRO A 77 -15.32 18.15 -4.14
CA PRO A 77 -15.55 16.73 -4.31
C PRO A 77 -15.01 16.27 -5.67
N ALA A 78 -14.36 15.10 -5.68
CA ALA A 78 -13.96 14.46 -6.93
C ALA A 78 -15.20 14.18 -7.81
N SER A 79 -15.05 14.38 -9.12
CA SER A 79 -16.07 13.92 -10.07
C SER A 79 -16.26 12.41 -9.93
N TYR A 80 -17.51 11.95 -9.97
CA TYR A 80 -17.85 10.54 -9.81
C TYR A 80 -18.90 10.11 -10.84
N PHE A 81 -18.98 8.80 -11.06
CA PHE A 81 -20.02 8.15 -11.84
C PHE A 81 -21.01 7.48 -10.88
N PRO A 82 -22.30 7.88 -10.86
CA PRO A 82 -23.27 7.30 -9.94
C PRO A 82 -23.49 5.81 -10.23
N LEU A 83 -23.79 5.01 -9.21
CA LEU A 83 -24.02 3.57 -9.39
C LEU A 83 -25.18 3.28 -10.36
N ILE A 84 -26.23 4.11 -10.30
CA ILE A 84 -27.39 4.05 -11.19
C ILE A 84 -27.24 5.21 -12.20
N PRO A 85 -27.29 4.94 -13.52
CA PRO A 85 -27.29 5.99 -14.52
C PRO A 85 -28.45 6.96 -14.31
N GLU A 86 -28.18 8.26 -14.37
CA GLU A 86 -29.16 9.32 -14.18
C GLU A 86 -29.77 9.78 -15.52
N ASN A 87 -29.14 9.43 -16.64
CA ASN A 87 -29.57 9.83 -17.97
C ASN A 87 -29.19 8.80 -19.05
N PRO A 88 -29.80 8.87 -20.26
CA PRO A 88 -29.55 7.91 -21.34
C PRO A 88 -28.09 7.89 -21.85
N GLU A 89 -27.37 9.00 -21.73
CA GLU A 89 -25.96 9.07 -22.15
C GLU A 89 -25.07 8.25 -21.20
N GLN A 90 -25.28 8.35 -19.89
CA GLN A 90 -24.61 7.53 -18.88
C GLN A 90 -24.96 6.06 -19.03
N GLU A 91 -26.23 5.72 -19.30
CA GLU A 91 -26.63 4.33 -19.52
C GLU A 91 -25.88 3.70 -20.70
N LYS A 92 -25.78 4.43 -21.81
CA LYS A 92 -24.98 4.00 -22.98
C LYS A 92 -23.51 3.86 -22.63
N LEU A 93 -22.93 4.81 -21.90
CA LEU A 93 -21.53 4.76 -21.47
C LEU A 93 -21.25 3.53 -20.58
N TYR A 94 -22.16 3.21 -19.66
CA TYR A 94 -21.99 2.08 -18.74
C TYR A 94 -22.12 0.75 -19.49
N GLY A 95 -23.03 0.65 -20.45
CA GLY A 95 -23.12 -0.50 -21.34
C GLY A 95 -21.83 -0.71 -22.14
N GLN A 96 -21.25 0.37 -22.68
CA GLN A 96 -19.95 0.30 -23.36
C GLN A 96 -18.81 -0.11 -22.43
N ALA A 97 -18.77 0.43 -21.20
CA ALA A 97 -17.78 0.08 -20.20
C ALA A 97 -17.88 -1.40 -19.78
N PHE A 98 -19.11 -1.92 -19.61
CA PHE A 98 -19.34 -3.32 -19.27
C PHE A 98 -18.81 -4.26 -20.36
N VAL A 99 -19.19 -4.02 -21.62
CA VAL A 99 -18.71 -4.80 -22.77
C VAL A 99 -17.18 -4.72 -22.90
N HIS A 100 -16.61 -3.54 -22.67
CA HIS A 100 -15.16 -3.37 -22.70
C HIS A 100 -14.46 -4.14 -21.57
N GLY A 101 -15.00 -4.09 -20.35
CA GLY A 101 -14.50 -4.84 -19.20
C GLY A 101 -14.52 -6.34 -19.42
N GLU A 102 -15.63 -6.89 -19.93
CA GLU A 102 -15.72 -8.31 -20.29
C GLU A 102 -14.68 -8.70 -21.35
N LYS A 103 -14.44 -7.83 -22.35
CA LYS A 103 -13.40 -8.06 -23.35
C LYS A 103 -12.00 -8.11 -22.74
N LEU A 104 -11.70 -7.25 -21.77
CA LEU A 104 -10.41 -7.27 -21.07
C LEU A 104 -10.22 -8.53 -20.22
N ILE A 105 -11.27 -8.95 -19.50
CA ILE A 105 -11.25 -10.17 -18.70
C ILE A 105 -11.01 -11.37 -19.61
N ARG A 106 -11.82 -11.55 -20.67
CA ARG A 106 -11.66 -12.66 -21.63
C ARG A 106 -10.29 -12.68 -22.31
N ALA A 107 -9.67 -11.51 -22.50
CA ALA A 107 -8.34 -11.40 -23.08
C ALA A 107 -7.20 -11.67 -22.07
N GLY A 108 -7.51 -12.04 -20.82
CA GLY A 108 -6.51 -12.29 -19.77
C GLY A 108 -5.74 -11.04 -19.35
N LYS A 109 -6.34 -9.85 -19.49
CA LYS A 109 -5.69 -8.55 -19.21
C LYS A 109 -6.00 -8.00 -17.82
N THR A 110 -6.52 -8.84 -16.93
CA THR A 110 -6.93 -8.46 -15.59
C THR A 110 -6.24 -9.32 -14.54
N ALA A 111 -5.94 -8.73 -13.39
CA ALA A 111 -5.44 -9.43 -12.22
C ALA A 111 -6.14 -8.89 -10.96
N ALA A 112 -6.27 -9.74 -9.95
CA ALA A 112 -6.70 -9.33 -8.62
C ALA A 112 -5.47 -8.90 -7.80
N PHE A 113 -5.63 -7.84 -7.00
CA PHE A 113 -4.59 -7.36 -6.11
C PHE A 113 -5.20 -7.09 -4.72
N THR A 114 -4.66 -7.73 -3.69
CA THR A 114 -5.14 -7.59 -2.31
C THR A 114 -4.04 -7.03 -1.43
N VAL A 115 -4.31 -5.89 -0.80
CA VAL A 115 -3.49 -5.33 0.27
C VAL A 115 -3.89 -6.00 1.59
N ALA A 116 -3.10 -6.97 2.03
CA ALA A 116 -3.30 -7.81 3.20
C ALA A 116 -2.25 -7.61 4.30
N GLY A 117 -1.57 -6.45 4.34
CA GLY A 117 -0.53 -6.17 5.34
C GLY A 117 -1.02 -6.02 6.78
N GLY A 118 -2.34 -5.92 7.00
CA GLY A 118 -2.94 -5.70 8.31
C GLY A 118 -3.07 -6.97 9.17
N GLN A 119 -2.71 -6.85 10.45
CA GLN A 119 -3.05 -7.81 11.49
C GLN A 119 -4.50 -7.62 11.97
N GLY A 120 -5.17 -8.69 12.37
CA GLY A 120 -6.53 -8.68 12.90
C GLY A 120 -6.69 -8.15 14.33
N THR A 121 -5.65 -7.60 14.96
CA THR A 121 -5.62 -7.28 16.41
C THR A 121 -6.73 -6.34 16.86
N ARG A 122 -7.07 -5.33 16.05
CA ARG A 122 -8.20 -4.40 16.35
C ARG A 122 -9.57 -5.08 16.36
N LEU A 123 -9.68 -6.27 15.77
CA LEU A 123 -10.89 -7.10 15.75
C LEU A 123 -10.87 -8.15 16.88
N GLY A 124 -9.88 -8.10 17.77
CA GLY A 124 -9.67 -9.14 18.79
C GLY A 124 -9.20 -10.48 18.20
N TYR A 125 -8.65 -10.47 16.98
CA TYR A 125 -8.19 -11.66 16.29
C TYR A 125 -6.67 -11.67 16.18
N ASP A 126 -6.06 -12.77 16.62
CA ASP A 126 -4.62 -12.96 16.57
C ASP A 126 -4.21 -13.74 15.32
N GLY A 127 -4.07 -13.01 14.22
CA GLY A 127 -3.66 -13.55 12.93
C GLY A 127 -3.80 -12.53 11.79
N PRO A 128 -3.41 -12.90 10.56
CA PRO A 128 -3.61 -12.05 9.39
C PRO A 128 -5.11 -11.77 9.21
N LYS A 129 -5.50 -10.52 8.96
CA LYS A 129 -6.93 -10.16 8.89
C LYS A 129 -7.70 -10.98 7.85
N GLY A 130 -7.05 -11.39 6.76
CA GLY A 130 -7.69 -12.18 5.71
C GLY A 130 -8.11 -13.59 6.14
N THR A 131 -7.57 -14.14 7.23
CA THR A 131 -7.92 -15.46 7.77
C THR A 131 -9.10 -15.40 8.77
N LEU A 132 -9.61 -14.21 9.08
CA LEU A 132 -10.77 -14.03 9.95
C LEU A 132 -12.03 -14.57 9.29
N ALA A 133 -12.73 -15.48 9.97
CA ALA A 133 -14.04 -15.99 9.58
C ALA A 133 -15.09 -14.87 9.62
N VAL A 134 -15.66 -14.53 8.46
CA VAL A 134 -16.61 -13.41 8.32
C VAL A 134 -17.98 -13.83 7.79
N SER A 135 -18.09 -14.97 7.09
CA SER A 135 -19.39 -15.38 6.56
C SER A 135 -20.28 -15.93 7.70
N PRO A 136 -21.51 -15.43 7.91
CA PRO A 136 -22.31 -15.76 9.10
C PRO A 136 -22.67 -17.23 9.26
N ILE A 137 -22.89 -17.94 8.14
CA ILE A 137 -23.40 -19.32 8.16
C ILE A 137 -22.27 -20.33 7.99
N LYS A 138 -21.40 -20.11 7.00
CA LYS A 138 -20.35 -21.08 6.64
C LYS A 138 -19.01 -20.82 7.34
N GLY A 139 -18.87 -19.73 8.10
CA GLY A 139 -17.62 -19.37 8.77
C GLY A 139 -16.42 -19.15 7.83
N LYS A 140 -16.64 -18.86 6.55
CA LYS A 140 -15.56 -18.66 5.57
C LYS A 140 -14.69 -17.46 5.93
N PRO A 141 -13.36 -17.59 5.85
CA PRO A 141 -12.45 -16.47 5.97
C PRO A 141 -12.56 -15.52 4.78
N LEU A 142 -12.12 -14.26 4.97
CA LEU A 142 -12.11 -13.26 3.90
C LEU A 142 -11.35 -13.73 2.66
N PHE A 143 -10.19 -14.39 2.83
CA PHE A 143 -9.42 -14.91 1.72
C PHE A 143 -10.18 -15.96 0.90
N GLN A 144 -10.97 -16.82 1.55
CA GLN A 144 -11.82 -17.78 0.82
C GLN A 144 -12.88 -17.06 -0.01
N LEU A 145 -13.51 -16.01 0.52
CA LEU A 145 -14.51 -15.25 -0.23
C LEU A 145 -13.92 -14.60 -1.49
N PHE A 146 -12.70 -14.06 -1.39
CA PHE A 146 -12.00 -13.51 -2.56
C PHE A 146 -11.59 -14.60 -3.55
N ALA A 147 -11.05 -15.72 -3.06
CA ALA A 147 -10.66 -16.84 -3.90
C ALA A 147 -11.84 -17.39 -4.71
N GLU A 148 -13.01 -17.54 -4.08
CA GLU A 148 -14.23 -18.01 -4.74
C GLU A 148 -14.76 -17.03 -5.79
N GLN A 149 -14.63 -15.71 -5.56
CA GLN A 149 -14.98 -14.71 -6.57
C GLN A 149 -14.04 -14.79 -7.77
N ILE A 150 -12.73 -14.92 -7.53
CA ILE A 150 -11.72 -15.06 -8.58
C ILE A 150 -11.95 -16.34 -9.38
N LEU A 151 -12.23 -17.46 -8.70
CA LEU A 151 -12.55 -18.74 -9.33
C LEU A 151 -13.82 -18.62 -10.19
N GLY A 152 -14.90 -18.06 -9.66
CA GLY A 152 -16.15 -17.89 -10.40
C GLY A 152 -16.02 -16.99 -11.63
N ILE A 153 -15.21 -15.94 -11.57
CA ILE A 153 -14.88 -15.12 -12.75
C ILE A 153 -14.03 -15.92 -13.74
N SER A 154 -13.04 -16.65 -13.26
CA SER A 154 -12.17 -17.46 -14.09
C SER A 154 -12.94 -18.54 -14.86
N GLU A 155 -13.88 -19.21 -14.19
CA GLU A 155 -14.79 -20.19 -14.79
C GLU A 155 -15.76 -19.55 -15.78
N LYS A 156 -16.40 -18.42 -15.41
CA LYS A 156 -17.39 -17.74 -16.27
C LYS A 156 -16.79 -17.29 -17.61
N TYR A 157 -15.55 -16.83 -17.60
CA TYR A 157 -14.89 -16.28 -18.80
C TYR A 157 -13.84 -17.21 -19.40
N GLU A 158 -13.68 -18.42 -18.85
CA GLU A 158 -12.69 -19.43 -19.26
C GLU A 158 -11.27 -18.85 -19.35
N VAL A 159 -10.89 -18.08 -18.33
CA VAL A 159 -9.62 -17.35 -18.29
C VAL A 159 -9.00 -17.44 -16.91
N VAL A 160 -7.67 -17.47 -16.84
CA VAL A 160 -6.97 -17.39 -15.55
C VAL A 160 -6.88 -15.93 -15.12
N THR A 161 -7.35 -15.62 -13.90
CA THR A 161 -7.12 -14.31 -13.27
C THR A 161 -6.02 -14.45 -12.20
N PRO A 162 -4.79 -13.95 -12.45
CA PRO A 162 -3.73 -13.98 -11.44
C PRO A 162 -4.11 -13.18 -10.21
N TRP A 163 -3.69 -13.65 -9.03
CA TRP A 163 -3.94 -12.98 -7.76
C TRP A 163 -2.64 -12.62 -7.05
N TYR A 164 -2.44 -11.33 -6.83
CA TYR A 164 -1.34 -10.79 -6.06
C TYR A 164 -1.81 -10.44 -4.65
N VAL A 165 -1.16 -11.01 -3.64
CA VAL A 165 -1.47 -10.78 -2.23
C VAL A 165 -0.26 -10.13 -1.57
N MET A 166 -0.40 -8.84 -1.27
CA MET A 166 0.62 -8.07 -0.58
C MET A 166 0.44 -8.20 0.93
N CYS A 167 1.42 -8.77 1.61
CA CYS A 167 1.45 -8.96 3.06
C CYS A 167 2.42 -7.98 3.73
N SER A 168 2.40 -7.91 5.06
CA SER A 168 3.51 -7.32 5.82
C SER A 168 4.56 -8.40 6.07
N PRO A 169 5.84 -8.03 6.32
CA PRO A 169 6.84 -9.01 6.73
C PRO A 169 6.39 -9.85 7.93
N LEU A 170 5.60 -9.26 8.84
CA LEU A 170 5.08 -9.91 10.05
C LEU A 170 4.04 -11.00 9.78
N ASN A 171 3.25 -10.89 8.71
CA ASN A 171 2.10 -11.77 8.48
C ASN A 171 2.19 -12.60 7.18
N LEU A 172 3.25 -12.43 6.40
CA LEU A 172 3.46 -13.12 5.14
C LEU A 172 3.48 -14.64 5.33
N GLU A 173 4.32 -15.15 6.23
CA GLU A 173 4.46 -16.59 6.47
C GLU A 173 3.13 -17.22 6.90
N ALA A 174 2.49 -16.66 7.92
CA ALA A 174 1.19 -17.12 8.40
C ALA A 174 0.10 -17.08 7.31
N THR A 175 0.15 -16.08 6.42
CA THR A 175 -0.78 -16.00 5.28
C THR A 175 -0.50 -17.12 4.28
N VAL A 176 0.75 -17.35 3.89
CA VAL A 176 1.11 -18.43 2.94
C VAL A 176 0.71 -19.80 3.50
N SER A 177 1.04 -20.07 4.76
CA SER A 177 0.68 -21.34 5.43
C SER A 177 -0.83 -21.54 5.44
N HIS A 178 -1.61 -20.50 5.74
CA HIS A 178 -3.07 -20.59 5.72
C HIS A 178 -3.62 -20.96 4.35
N PHE A 179 -3.06 -20.40 3.27
CA PHE A 179 -3.46 -20.78 1.91
C PHE A 179 -3.08 -22.21 1.57
N GLU A 180 -1.89 -22.67 1.98
CA GLU A 180 -1.42 -24.04 1.77
C GLU A 180 -2.31 -25.07 2.48
N GLU A 181 -2.63 -24.84 3.75
CA GLU A 181 -3.55 -25.67 4.55
C GLU A 181 -4.95 -25.78 3.93
N ASN A 182 -5.40 -24.72 3.26
CA ASN A 182 -6.71 -24.67 2.60
C ASN A 182 -6.64 -25.02 1.10
N VAL A 183 -5.52 -25.60 0.63
CA VAL A 183 -5.32 -26.02 -0.77
C VAL A 183 -5.63 -24.87 -1.75
N TYR A 184 -5.16 -23.67 -1.41
CA TYR A 184 -5.35 -22.41 -2.13
C TYR A 184 -6.82 -22.10 -2.48
N TYR A 185 -7.77 -22.65 -1.72
CA TYR A 185 -9.22 -22.57 -1.96
C TYR A 185 -9.64 -22.99 -3.38
N GLY A 186 -8.90 -23.94 -3.99
CA GLY A 186 -9.17 -24.46 -5.32
C GLY A 186 -8.53 -23.69 -6.48
N LEU A 187 -7.85 -22.57 -6.21
CA LEU A 187 -7.04 -21.88 -7.22
C LEU A 187 -5.70 -22.60 -7.42
N SER A 188 -5.12 -22.52 -8.62
CA SER A 188 -3.76 -23.02 -8.85
C SER A 188 -2.73 -22.14 -8.12
N ARG A 189 -1.81 -22.78 -7.39
CA ARG A 189 -0.71 -22.11 -6.68
C ARG A 189 0.09 -21.17 -7.59
N GLU A 190 0.30 -21.56 -8.84
CA GLU A 190 1.11 -20.77 -9.79
C GLU A 190 0.47 -19.41 -10.14
N ASN A 191 -0.85 -19.31 -9.97
CA ASN A 191 -1.67 -18.14 -10.27
C ASN A 191 -1.82 -17.22 -9.05
N ILE A 192 -1.24 -17.57 -7.90
CA ILE A 192 -1.22 -16.73 -6.71
C ILE A 192 0.22 -16.32 -6.39
N LYS A 193 0.45 -15.03 -6.20
CA LYS A 193 1.75 -14.46 -5.85
C LYS A 193 1.65 -13.71 -4.53
N PHE A 194 2.37 -14.21 -3.53
CA PHE A 194 2.52 -13.54 -2.25
C PHE A 194 3.82 -12.74 -2.23
N PHE A 195 3.77 -11.54 -1.68
CA PHE A 195 4.95 -10.71 -1.51
C PHE A 195 4.78 -9.76 -0.33
N ALA A 196 5.89 -9.34 0.28
CA ALA A 196 5.87 -8.38 1.37
C ALA A 196 5.91 -6.95 0.83
N GLN A 197 5.16 -6.05 1.47
CA GLN A 197 5.35 -4.62 1.33
C GLN A 197 6.67 -4.18 2.00
N GLY A 198 7.19 -3.02 1.58
CA GLY A 198 8.28 -2.34 2.30
C GLY A 198 7.87 -1.88 3.70
N VAL A 199 8.87 -1.60 4.53
CA VAL A 199 8.71 -1.05 5.89
C VAL A 199 9.48 0.25 6.03
N MET A 200 9.02 1.14 6.90
CA MET A 200 9.70 2.38 7.27
C MET A 200 9.97 2.34 8.78
N PRO A 201 11.19 2.67 9.25
CA PRO A 201 11.58 2.62 10.67
C PRO A 201 10.86 3.65 11.56
#